data_AF-A0A523XER1-F1
#
_entry.id   AF-A0A523XER1-F1
#
_cell.length_a   1.000
_cell.length_b   1.000
_cell.length_c   1.000
_cell.angle_alpha   90.00
_cell.angle_beta   90.00
_cell.angle_gamma   90.00
#
_symmetry.space_group_name_H-M   'P 1'
#
loop_
_entity.id
_entity.type
_entity.pdbx_description
1 polymer ?
#
loop_
_entity_poly.entity_id
_entity_poly.type
_entity_poly.pdbx_seq_one_letter_code
_entity_poly.pdbx_strand_id
1 'polypeptide(L)'
;MQIGLDRQILETLDYDRALKRIRNDLQSDFIYAPHLAAVFHTAGDTLRTRLDTKLRSGTFEPRLPISLELPKASGFTPIRSILWPLERLSYQLVVDAIAPVAEDTLDRDRVYSYVLLEEDPMGFMFEPSGECYSAFRTRLLELCQDDNFSHVVAADVASFFESLYQHVLVNLLDSAGCESRLVNFLEKLLFAFTQKDSYGIVQG
;
A
#
# COMPACT_ATOMS: atom_id res chain seq x y z
N MET A 1 -5.10 -16.31 -12.79
CA MET A 1 -6.12 -15.30 -13.19
C MET A 1 -5.37 -14.24 -13.96
N GLN A 2 -5.78 -13.96 -15.20
CA GLN A 2 -5.12 -12.96 -16.02
C GLN A 2 -5.80 -11.60 -15.85
N ILE A 3 -5.00 -10.55 -15.70
CA ILE A 3 -5.45 -9.18 -15.47
C ILE A 3 -4.70 -8.23 -16.41
N GLY A 4 -5.34 -7.11 -16.74
CA GLY A 4 -4.81 -6.08 -17.61
C GLY A 4 -5.40 -4.73 -17.27
N LEU A 5 -4.90 -3.69 -17.94
CA LEU A 5 -5.39 -2.33 -17.81
C LEU A 5 -5.57 -1.73 -19.21
N ASP A 6 -6.57 -0.86 -19.34
CA ASP A 6 -6.81 -0.13 -20.57
C ASP A 6 -5.61 0.77 -20.90
N ARG A 7 -5.35 0.92 -22.20
CA ARG A 7 -4.26 1.77 -22.70
C ARG A 7 -4.32 3.20 -22.15
N GLN A 8 -5.52 3.79 -22.10
CA GLN A 8 -5.70 5.16 -21.60
C GLN A 8 -5.28 5.30 -20.14
N ILE A 9 -5.59 4.29 -19.31
CA ILE A 9 -5.17 4.26 -17.90
C ILE A 9 -3.67 4.07 -17.80
N LEU A 10 -3.09 3.15 -18.56
CA LEU A 10 -1.64 2.92 -18.51
C LEU A 10 -0.82 4.16 -18.88
N GLU A 11 -1.34 5.02 -19.74
CA GLU A 11 -0.70 6.28 -20.13
C GLU A 11 -0.72 7.34 -19.00
N THR A 12 -1.56 7.19 -17.97
CA THR A 12 -1.58 8.10 -16.80
C THR A 12 -0.66 7.63 -15.66
N LEU A 13 -0.06 6.45 -15.76
CA LEU A 13 0.70 5.85 -14.66
C LEU A 13 2.18 6.25 -14.72
N ASP A 14 2.74 6.59 -13.56
CA ASP A 14 4.14 6.99 -13.42
C ASP A 14 5.01 5.83 -12.91
N TYR A 15 5.58 5.09 -13.86
CA TYR A 15 6.49 3.97 -13.57
C TYR A 15 7.78 4.40 -12.89
N ASP A 16 8.27 5.61 -13.18
CA ASP A 16 9.56 6.07 -12.69
C ASP A 16 9.44 6.47 -11.21
N ARG A 17 8.32 7.11 -10.84
CA ARG A 17 7.94 7.36 -9.44
C ARG A 17 7.76 6.05 -8.67
N ALA A 18 7.01 5.09 -9.21
CA ALA A 18 6.78 3.80 -8.55
C ALA A 18 8.10 3.04 -8.30
N LEU A 19 8.99 2.97 -9.29
CA LEU A 19 10.31 2.34 -9.14
C LEU A 19 11.18 3.07 -8.10
N LYS A 20 11.13 4.40 -8.08
CA LYS A 20 11.87 5.21 -7.11
C LYS A 20 11.41 4.93 -5.68
N ARG A 21 10.10 4.89 -5.43
CA ARG A 21 9.50 4.53 -4.14
C ARG A 21 9.88 3.13 -3.70
N ILE A 22 9.74 2.15 -4.59
CA ILE A 22 10.15 0.77 -4.29
C ILE A 22 11.62 0.69 -3.89
N ARG A 23 12.52 1.35 -4.62
CA ARG A 23 13.96 1.33 -4.31
C ARG A 23 14.27 1.87 -2.92
N ASN A 24 13.53 2.89 -2.47
CA ASN A 24 13.65 3.43 -1.13
C ASN A 24 13.12 2.44 -0.08
N ASP A 25 11.92 1.88 -0.32
CA ASP A 25 11.25 0.98 0.62
C ASP A 25 11.94 -0.37 0.82
N LEU A 26 12.74 -0.83 -0.14
CA LEU A 26 13.52 -2.08 -0.03
C LEU A 26 14.37 -2.17 1.25
N GLN A 27 14.80 -1.03 1.81
CA GLN A 27 15.57 -0.98 3.05
C GLN A 27 14.76 -1.40 4.28
N SER A 28 13.44 -1.32 4.18
CA SER A 28 12.48 -1.66 5.24
C SER A 28 11.85 -3.04 5.09
N ASP A 29 12.19 -3.78 4.02
CA ASP A 29 11.75 -5.15 3.82
C ASP A 29 12.16 -6.01 5.02
N PHE A 30 11.22 -6.80 5.52
CA PHE A 30 11.43 -7.60 6.74
C PHE A 30 12.38 -8.79 6.55
N ILE A 31 12.75 -9.14 5.31
CA ILE A 31 13.85 -10.06 5.02
C ILE A 31 14.91 -9.36 4.19
N TYR A 32 16.17 -9.75 4.40
CA TYR A 32 17.25 -9.31 3.52
C TYR A 32 17.20 -10.09 2.19
N ALA A 33 16.69 -9.45 1.13
CA ALA A 33 16.57 -10.01 -0.21
C ALA A 33 17.39 -9.23 -1.26
N PRO A 34 18.74 -9.29 -1.21
CA PRO A 34 19.60 -8.48 -2.09
C PRO A 34 19.41 -8.81 -3.59
N HIS A 35 18.98 -10.04 -3.89
CA HIS A 35 18.65 -10.44 -5.26
C HIS A 35 17.44 -9.66 -5.80
N LEU A 36 16.40 -9.39 -4.99
CA LEU A 36 15.25 -8.57 -5.41
C LEU A 36 15.68 -7.10 -5.58
N ALA A 37 16.49 -6.59 -4.64
CA ALA A 37 17.02 -5.24 -4.72
C ALA A 37 17.84 -5.03 -6.00
N ALA A 38 18.70 -5.99 -6.36
CA ALA A 38 19.45 -5.95 -7.59
C ALA A 38 18.54 -5.84 -8.82
N VAL A 39 17.39 -6.52 -8.87
CA VAL A 39 16.44 -6.38 -9.99
C VAL A 39 15.93 -4.94 -10.10
N PHE A 40 15.50 -4.31 -9.02
CA PHE A 40 14.96 -2.94 -9.06
C PHE A 40 16.03 -1.89 -9.40
N HIS A 41 17.27 -2.08 -8.95
CA HIS A 41 18.37 -1.15 -9.23
C HIS A 41 18.96 -1.32 -10.64
N THR A 42 19.06 -2.56 -11.14
CA THR A 42 19.77 -2.85 -12.41
C THR A 42 18.86 -3.12 -13.59
N ALA A 43 17.62 -3.57 -13.35
CA ALA A 43 16.70 -4.03 -14.38
C ALA A 43 15.34 -3.31 -14.31
N GLY A 44 15.29 -2.10 -13.75
CA GLY A 44 14.07 -1.30 -13.62
C GLY A 44 13.36 -1.06 -14.96
N ASP A 45 14.09 -0.66 -16.01
CA ASP A 45 13.52 -0.40 -17.34
C ASP A 45 12.98 -1.68 -17.99
N THR A 46 13.68 -2.80 -17.79
CA THR A 46 13.23 -4.13 -18.24
C THR A 46 11.97 -4.55 -17.50
N LEU A 47 11.89 -4.33 -16.18
CA LEU A 47 10.69 -4.59 -15.38
C LEU A 47 9.51 -3.76 -15.86
N ARG A 48 9.71 -2.45 -16.06
CA ARG A 48 8.71 -1.52 -16.61
C ARG A 48 8.18 -2.02 -17.94
N THR A 49 9.07 -2.29 -18.90
CA THR A 49 8.70 -2.74 -20.25
C THR A 49 7.93 -4.05 -20.20
N ARG A 50 8.39 -5.00 -19.37
CA ARG A 50 7.74 -6.30 -19.22
C ARG A 50 6.37 -6.18 -18.56
N LEU A 51 6.23 -5.34 -17.54
CA LEU A 51 4.95 -5.12 -16.88
C LEU A 51 3.97 -4.42 -17.82
N ASP A 52 4.36 -3.32 -18.47
CA ASP A 52 3.52 -2.59 -19.42
C ASP A 52 3.01 -3.51 -20.55
N THR A 53 3.90 -4.31 -21.15
CA THR A 53 3.51 -5.28 -22.18
C THR A 53 2.46 -6.27 -21.67
N LYS A 54 2.64 -6.78 -20.45
CA LYS A 54 1.70 -7.74 -19.85
C LYS A 54 0.36 -7.11 -19.50
N LEU A 55 0.36 -5.89 -18.98
CA LEU A 55 -0.87 -5.17 -18.66
C LEU A 55 -1.66 -4.80 -19.91
N ARG A 56 -1.00 -4.33 -20.98
CA ARG A 56 -1.63 -4.02 -22.28
C ARG A 56 -2.24 -5.24 -22.95
N SER A 57 -1.55 -6.37 -22.88
CA SER A 57 -2.02 -7.62 -23.48
C SER A 57 -3.02 -8.38 -22.61
N GLY A 58 -3.26 -7.93 -21.37
CA GLY A 58 -4.09 -8.64 -20.40
C GLY A 58 -3.51 -9.99 -19.98
N THR A 59 -2.19 -10.19 -20.11
CA THR A 59 -1.50 -11.45 -19.78
C THR A 59 -0.70 -11.37 -18.48
N PHE A 60 -0.94 -10.33 -17.67
CA PHE A 60 -0.35 -10.26 -16.34
C PHE A 60 -1.07 -11.27 -15.43
N GLU A 61 -0.31 -12.16 -14.81
CA GLU A 61 -0.81 -13.15 -13.89
C GLU A 61 -0.07 -12.99 -12.56
N PRO A 62 -0.73 -12.43 -11.53
CA PRO A 62 -0.08 -12.17 -10.24
C PRO A 62 0.33 -13.48 -9.57
N ARG A 63 1.56 -13.52 -9.07
CA ARG A 63 2.06 -14.61 -8.24
C ARG A 63 1.76 -14.36 -6.77
N LEU A 64 1.67 -15.44 -6.02
CA LEU A 64 1.53 -15.38 -4.56
C LEU A 64 2.75 -14.69 -3.93
N PRO A 65 2.53 -13.81 -2.94
CA PRO A 65 3.60 -13.23 -2.14
C PRO A 65 4.38 -14.30 -1.39
N ILE A 66 5.65 -14.02 -1.10
CA ILE A 66 6.42 -14.81 -0.14
C ILE A 66 5.97 -14.40 1.25
N SER A 67 5.20 -15.25 1.93
CA SER A 67 4.64 -14.96 3.25
C SER A 67 5.38 -15.73 4.35
N LEU A 68 5.68 -15.07 5.46
CA LEU A 68 6.42 -15.61 6.59
C LEU A 68 5.81 -15.14 7.91
N GLU A 69 5.68 -16.08 8.83
CA GLU A 69 5.36 -15.81 10.23
C GLU A 69 6.58 -15.22 10.95
N LEU A 70 6.44 -14.03 11.52
CA LEU A 70 7.53 -13.33 12.21
C LEU A 70 7.30 -13.30 13.72
N PRO A 71 7.90 -14.21 14.50
CA PRO A 71 7.69 -14.25 15.94
C PRO A 71 8.24 -12.97 16.60
N LYS A 72 7.38 -12.28 17.34
CA LYS A 72 7.80 -11.16 18.20
C LYS A 72 8.08 -11.66 19.61
N ALA A 73 8.92 -10.93 20.34
CA ALA A 73 9.19 -11.20 21.76
C ALA A 73 7.92 -11.20 22.64
N SER A 74 6.86 -10.54 22.20
CA SER A 74 5.56 -10.54 22.87
C SER A 74 4.75 -11.84 22.72
N GLY A 75 5.24 -12.81 21.92
CA GLY A 75 4.53 -14.05 21.61
C GLY A 75 3.49 -13.93 20.49
N PHE A 76 3.31 -12.73 19.92
CA PHE A 76 2.48 -12.51 18.74
C PHE A 76 3.30 -12.71 17.46
N THR A 77 2.73 -13.41 16.48
CA THR A 77 3.42 -13.81 15.25
C THR A 77 2.65 -13.30 14.04
N PRO A 78 2.82 -12.01 13.65
CA PRO A 78 2.18 -11.52 12.43
C PRO A 78 2.74 -12.20 11.19
N ILE A 79 1.90 -12.37 10.19
CA ILE A 79 2.31 -12.78 8.85
C ILE A 79 2.78 -11.54 8.08
N ARG A 80 4.00 -11.57 7.56
CA ARG A 80 4.50 -10.55 6.63
C ARG A 80 4.77 -11.14 5.26
N SER A 81 4.64 -10.32 4.22
CA SER A 81 4.65 -10.73 2.82
C SER A 81 5.58 -9.88 1.98
N ILE A 82 6.41 -10.50 1.13
CA ILE A 82 7.17 -9.79 0.10
C ILE A 82 6.57 -10.10 -1.26
N LEU A 83 6.29 -9.03 -2.00
CA LEU A 83 5.84 -9.12 -3.39
C LEU A 83 7.03 -9.35 -4.32
N TRP A 84 6.81 -10.22 -5.29
CA TRP A 84 7.72 -10.41 -6.41
C TRP A 84 7.85 -9.13 -7.26
N PRO A 85 8.93 -8.96 -8.07
CA PRO A 85 9.22 -7.67 -8.70
C PRO A 85 8.13 -7.08 -9.60
N LEU A 86 7.43 -7.91 -10.40
CA LEU A 86 6.34 -7.42 -11.25
C LEU A 86 5.11 -7.05 -10.41
N GLU A 87 4.81 -7.87 -9.42
CA GLU A 87 3.70 -7.70 -8.48
C GLU A 87 3.90 -6.43 -7.63
N ARG A 88 5.09 -6.23 -7.06
CA ARG A 88 5.44 -5.02 -6.28
C ARG A 88 5.34 -3.77 -7.14
N LEU A 89 5.88 -3.81 -8.36
CA LEU A 89 5.78 -2.69 -9.29
C LEU A 89 4.32 -2.40 -9.66
N SER A 90 3.52 -3.43 -9.97
CA SER A 90 2.11 -3.25 -10.31
C SER A 90 1.29 -2.70 -9.14
N TYR A 91 1.58 -3.15 -7.92
CA TYR A 91 0.89 -2.69 -6.71
C TYR A 91 1.22 -1.23 -6.41
N GLN A 92 2.52 -0.88 -6.38
CA GLN A 92 2.94 0.51 -6.16
C GLN A 92 2.39 1.44 -7.24
N LEU A 93 2.43 1.04 -8.51
CA LEU A 93 1.97 1.87 -9.62
C LEU A 93 0.49 2.25 -9.51
N VAL A 94 -0.34 1.29 -9.08
CA VAL A 94 -1.79 1.50 -8.92
C VAL A 94 -2.07 2.28 -7.65
N VAL A 95 -1.37 1.98 -6.56
CA VAL A 95 -1.47 2.72 -5.30
C VAL A 95 -1.04 4.18 -5.48
N ASP A 96 0.03 4.46 -6.22
CA ASP A 96 0.50 5.82 -6.51
C ASP A 96 -0.54 6.67 -7.24
N ALA A 97 -1.37 6.04 -8.07
CA ALA A 97 -2.44 6.71 -8.80
C ALA A 97 -3.73 6.87 -7.98
N ILE A 98 -4.04 5.92 -7.09
CA ILE A 98 -5.23 5.95 -6.23
C ILE A 98 -5.03 6.87 -5.02
N ALA A 99 -3.84 6.83 -4.42
CA ALA A 99 -3.60 7.42 -3.09
C ALA A 99 -3.93 8.92 -3.00
N PRO A 100 -3.57 9.79 -3.97
CA PRO A 100 -3.92 11.22 -3.87
C PRO A 100 -5.43 11.47 -3.80
N VAL A 101 -6.23 10.71 -4.55
CA VAL A 101 -7.69 10.85 -4.54
C VAL A 101 -8.28 10.35 -3.22
N ALA A 102 -7.76 9.23 -2.70
CA ALA A 102 -8.18 8.72 -1.41
C ALA A 102 -7.81 9.67 -0.26
N GLU A 103 -6.62 10.28 -0.33
CA GLU A 103 -6.10 11.25 0.64
C GLU A 103 -7.01 12.45 0.83
N ASP A 104 -7.54 13.01 -0.27
CA ASP A 104 -8.44 14.16 -0.26
C ASP A 104 -9.74 13.92 0.53
N THR A 105 -10.08 12.67 0.82
CA THR A 105 -11.26 12.29 1.60
C THR A 105 -10.99 12.09 3.09
N LEU A 106 -9.71 12.08 3.50
CA LEU A 106 -9.32 11.83 4.88
C LEU A 106 -9.36 13.11 5.72
N ASP A 107 -9.90 12.99 6.93
CA ASP A 107 -9.89 14.07 7.91
C ASP A 107 -8.53 14.11 8.63
N ARG A 108 -7.67 15.04 8.19
CA ARG A 108 -6.31 15.23 8.73
C ARG A 108 -6.26 15.91 10.10
N ASP A 109 -7.40 16.32 10.66
CA ASP A 109 -7.51 16.69 12.07
C ASP A 109 -7.70 15.48 12.99
N ARG A 110 -7.89 14.28 12.42
CA ARG A 110 -8.19 13.04 13.16
C ARG A 110 -7.31 11.86 12.77
N VAL A 111 -6.81 11.83 11.54
CA VAL A 111 -6.00 10.72 11.01
C VAL A 111 -4.55 11.15 10.84
N TYR A 112 -3.68 10.57 11.66
CA TYR A 112 -2.26 10.95 11.74
C TYR A 112 -1.31 9.93 11.10
N SER A 113 -1.76 8.70 10.83
CA SER A 113 -0.91 7.68 10.20
C SER A 113 -0.88 7.82 8.68
N TYR A 114 0.24 7.38 8.09
CA TYR A 114 0.42 7.29 6.63
C TYR A 114 -0.02 8.55 5.87
N VAL A 115 0.35 9.72 6.39
CA VAL A 115 0.10 11.01 5.73
C VAL A 115 0.92 11.06 4.44
N LEU A 116 0.29 11.33 3.30
CA LEU A 116 1.01 11.40 2.03
C LEU A 116 1.90 12.65 1.99
N LEU A 117 3.10 12.47 1.45
CA LEU A 117 3.97 13.60 1.10
C LEU A 117 3.44 14.31 -0.15
N GLU A 118 3.32 15.64 -0.08
CA GLU A 118 2.96 16.48 -1.24
C GLU A 118 4.02 16.39 -2.34
N GLU A 119 5.30 16.49 -1.95
CA GLU A 119 6.45 16.33 -2.84
C GLU A 119 7.28 15.11 -2.46
N ASP A 120 7.67 14.33 -3.48
CA ASP A 120 8.48 13.13 -3.29
C ASP A 120 9.80 13.17 -4.09
N PRO A 121 10.76 14.04 -3.69
CA PRO A 121 12.05 14.13 -4.36
C PRO A 121 12.95 12.92 -4.09
N MET A 122 12.71 12.11 -3.06
CA MET A 122 13.63 11.03 -2.63
C MET A 122 13.06 9.61 -2.67
N GLY A 123 11.82 9.42 -3.09
CA GLY A 123 11.12 8.13 -3.10
C GLY A 123 10.38 7.81 -1.80
N PHE A 124 10.04 8.80 -0.97
CA PHE A 124 9.20 8.62 0.20
C PHE A 124 7.73 8.87 -0.16
N MET A 125 6.88 7.89 0.13
CA MET A 125 5.45 8.04 -0.07
C MET A 125 4.77 8.80 1.09
N PHE A 126 5.28 8.63 2.31
CA PHE A 126 4.63 9.12 3.53
C PHE A 126 5.55 10.00 4.36
N GLU A 127 4.94 10.91 5.12
CA GLU A 127 5.60 11.67 6.17
C GLU A 127 6.27 10.76 7.21
N PRO A 128 7.38 11.19 7.85
CA PRO A 128 8.06 10.39 8.87
C PRO A 128 7.11 9.98 10.00
N SER A 129 7.07 8.68 10.29
CA SER A 129 6.14 8.11 11.30
C SER A 129 6.31 8.72 12.70
N GLY A 130 7.53 9.15 13.06
CA GLY A 130 7.81 9.82 14.32
C GLY A 130 7.15 11.21 14.44
N GLU A 131 7.08 11.95 13.33
CA GLU A 131 6.43 13.27 13.27
C GLU A 131 4.91 13.11 13.34
N CYS A 132 4.37 12.18 12.54
CA CYS A 132 2.97 11.75 12.59
C CYS A 132 2.52 11.34 14.00
N TYR A 133 3.29 10.50 14.69
CA TYR A 133 2.98 10.09 16.06
C TYR A 133 3.08 11.24 17.06
N SER A 134 4.03 12.17 16.87
CA SER A 134 4.16 13.35 17.71
C SER A 134 2.95 14.28 17.55
N ALA A 135 2.48 14.49 16.32
CA ALA A 135 1.28 15.26 16.04
C ALA A 135 0.03 14.65 16.69
N PHE A 136 -0.16 13.33 16.55
CA PHE A 136 -1.23 12.60 17.24
C PHE A 136 -1.17 12.81 18.76
N ARG A 137 0.01 12.64 19.37
CA ARG A 137 0.18 12.79 20.82
C ARG A 137 -0.13 14.21 21.28
N THR A 138 0.33 15.22 20.55
CA THR A 138 0.03 16.63 20.84
C THR A 138 -1.47 16.86 20.83
N ARG A 139 -2.17 16.44 19.76
CA ARG A 139 -3.63 16.59 19.69
C ARG A 139 -4.36 15.88 20.82
N LEU A 140 -3.95 14.67 21.15
CA LEU A 140 -4.55 13.91 22.24
C LEU A 140 -4.40 14.65 23.58
N LEU A 141 -3.24 15.24 23.84
CA LEU A 141 -3.01 16.02 25.06
C LEU A 141 -3.86 17.28 25.11
N GLU A 142 -4.05 17.98 23.99
CA GLU A 142 -4.97 19.12 23.91
C GLU A 142 -6.41 18.71 24.23
N LEU A 143 -6.89 17.61 23.66
CA LEU A 143 -8.24 17.09 23.92
C LEU A 143 -8.43 16.65 25.38
N CYS A 144 -7.38 16.14 26.02
CA CYS A 144 -7.42 15.80 27.45
C CYS A 144 -7.44 17.02 28.38
N GLN A 145 -7.05 18.21 27.89
CA GLN A 145 -7.13 19.47 28.64
C GLN A 145 -8.47 20.18 28.44
N ASP A 146 -9.29 19.73 27.49
CA ASP A 146 -10.61 20.27 27.24
C ASP A 146 -11.64 19.67 28.21
N ASP A 147 -12.20 20.51 29.08
CA ASP A 147 -13.20 20.15 30.09
C ASP A 147 -14.49 19.57 29.48
N ASN A 148 -14.69 19.69 28.15
CA ASN A 148 -15.80 19.05 27.45
C ASN A 148 -15.67 17.51 27.40
N PHE A 149 -14.46 16.97 27.60
CA PHE A 149 -14.22 15.53 27.60
C PHE A 149 -13.81 15.03 28.98
N SER A 150 -14.58 14.10 29.53
CA SER A 150 -14.31 13.51 30.85
C SER A 150 -13.63 12.14 30.79
N HIS A 151 -13.64 11.49 29.64
CA HIS A 151 -13.20 10.11 29.47
C HIS A 151 -12.52 9.91 28.11
N VAL A 152 -11.61 8.94 28.05
CA VAL A 152 -10.98 8.47 26.80
C VAL A 152 -11.38 7.03 26.57
N VAL A 153 -11.80 6.71 25.35
CA VAL A 153 -12.02 5.33 24.90
C VAL A 153 -10.83 4.90 24.07
N ALA A 154 -10.09 3.92 24.58
CA ALA A 154 -9.01 3.27 23.84
C ALA A 154 -9.54 1.99 23.19
N ALA A 155 -9.31 1.85 21.89
CA ALA A 155 -9.68 0.67 21.11
C ALA A 155 -8.51 0.28 20.20
N ASP A 156 -8.40 -1.02 19.92
CA ASP A 156 -7.44 -1.58 18.97
C ASP A 156 -8.15 -2.56 18.05
N VAL A 157 -7.66 -2.66 16.81
CA VAL A 157 -8.22 -3.57 15.80
C VAL A 157 -7.32 -4.78 15.67
N ALA A 158 -7.76 -5.89 16.26
CA ALA A 158 -7.05 -7.17 16.19
C ALA A 158 -6.96 -7.64 14.73
N SER A 159 -5.78 -8.11 14.32
CA SER A 159 -5.54 -8.70 12.99
C SER A 159 -6.06 -7.84 11.83
N PHE A 160 -5.86 -6.52 11.88
CA PHE A 160 -6.36 -5.58 10.86
C PHE A 160 -6.07 -6.04 9.41
N PHE A 161 -4.80 -6.35 9.10
CA PHE A 161 -4.39 -6.76 7.75
C PHE A 161 -4.98 -8.09 7.30
N GLU A 162 -5.34 -9.00 8.22
CA GLU A 162 -5.89 -10.32 7.90
C GLU A 162 -7.42 -10.29 7.82
N SER A 163 -8.07 -9.37 8.53
CA SER A 163 -9.54 -9.33 8.68
C SER A 163 -10.25 -8.29 7.82
N LEU A 164 -9.50 -7.41 7.15
CA LEU A 164 -10.08 -6.34 6.32
C LEU A 164 -10.81 -6.91 5.11
N TYR A 165 -12.12 -6.70 5.04
CA TYR A 165 -12.93 -7.11 3.90
C TYR A 165 -12.61 -6.28 2.65
N GLN A 166 -12.13 -6.94 1.59
CA GLN A 166 -11.70 -6.26 0.36
C GLN A 166 -12.86 -5.49 -0.30
N HIS A 167 -14.09 -6.02 -0.26
CA HIS A 167 -15.25 -5.32 -0.81
C HIS A 167 -15.55 -3.99 -0.11
N VAL A 168 -15.27 -3.88 1.20
CA VAL A 168 -15.43 -2.62 1.94
C VAL A 168 -14.39 -1.61 1.47
N LEU A 169 -13.14 -2.04 1.31
CA LEU A 169 -12.07 -1.20 0.77
C LEU A 169 -12.40 -0.68 -0.63
N VAL A 170 -12.82 -1.57 -1.53
CA VAL A 170 -13.22 -1.23 -2.91
C VAL A 170 -14.34 -0.19 -2.90
N ASN A 171 -15.39 -0.42 -2.13
CA ASN A 171 -16.52 0.51 -2.03
C ASN A 171 -16.11 1.88 -1.49
N LEU A 172 -15.19 1.94 -0.52
CA LEU A 172 -14.68 3.20 0.01
C LEU A 172 -13.85 3.95 -1.03
N LEU A 173 -13.00 3.24 -1.80
CA LEU A 173 -12.21 3.85 -2.87
C LEU A 173 -13.08 4.35 -4.01
N ASP A 174 -14.08 3.58 -4.44
CA ASP A 174 -15.05 4.04 -5.44
C ASP A 174 -15.86 5.24 -4.93
N SER A 175 -16.27 5.24 -3.66
CA SER A 175 -16.99 6.37 -3.04
C SER A 175 -16.13 7.62 -2.91
N ALA A 176 -14.81 7.45 -2.77
CA ALA A 176 -13.84 8.54 -2.78
C ALA A 176 -13.62 9.13 -4.20
N GLY A 177 -14.18 8.53 -5.24
CA GLY A 177 -14.02 8.97 -6.62
C GLY A 177 -12.74 8.47 -7.29
N CYS A 178 -12.13 7.40 -6.76
CA CYS A 178 -10.98 6.77 -7.40
C CYS A 178 -11.39 6.15 -8.75
N GLU A 179 -10.46 6.11 -9.71
CA GLU A 179 -10.73 5.54 -11.03
C GLU A 179 -11.04 4.04 -10.94
N SER A 180 -12.30 3.66 -11.20
CA SER A 180 -12.80 2.30 -10.93
C SER A 180 -12.03 1.19 -11.66
N ARG A 181 -11.40 1.48 -12.81
CA ARG A 181 -10.52 0.52 -13.50
C ARG A 181 -9.27 0.17 -12.69
N LEU A 182 -8.70 1.16 -11.99
CA LEU A 182 -7.57 0.96 -11.08
C LEU A 182 -8.02 0.26 -9.80
N VAL A 183 -9.17 0.63 -9.24
CA VAL A 183 -9.74 0.00 -8.05
C VAL A 183 -10.05 -1.49 -8.31
N ASN A 184 -10.67 -1.82 -9.45
CA ASN A 184 -10.94 -3.20 -9.85
C ASN A 184 -9.64 -4.00 -10.07
N PHE A 185 -8.62 -3.36 -10.64
CA PHE A 185 -7.31 -4.00 -10.78
C PHE A 185 -6.67 -4.28 -9.42
N LEU A 186 -6.73 -3.34 -8.48
CA LEU A 186 -6.28 -3.50 -7.11
C LEU A 186 -7.03 -4.63 -6.40
N GLU A 187 -8.35 -4.70 -6.52
CA GLU A 187 -9.18 -5.78 -5.98
C GLU A 187 -8.69 -7.14 -6.48
N LYS A 188 -8.50 -7.29 -7.80
CA LYS A 188 -8.00 -8.53 -8.39
C LYS A 188 -6.59 -8.88 -7.93
N LEU A 189 -5.72 -7.89 -7.71
CA LEU A 189 -4.40 -8.11 -7.12
C LEU A 189 -4.50 -8.66 -5.69
N LEU A 190 -5.28 -7.98 -4.83
CA LEU A 190 -5.47 -8.38 -3.44
C LEU A 190 -6.10 -9.77 -3.33
N PHE A 191 -7.13 -10.03 -4.13
CA PHE A 191 -7.77 -11.35 -4.24
C PHE A 191 -6.77 -12.43 -4.68
N ALA A 192 -5.86 -12.13 -5.62
CA ALA A 192 -4.82 -13.06 -6.00
C ALA A 192 -3.81 -13.30 -4.87
N PHE A 193 -3.35 -12.24 -4.19
CA PHE A 193 -2.36 -12.31 -3.12
C PHE A 193 -2.84 -13.09 -1.90
N THR A 194 -4.13 -13.03 -1.62
CA THR A 194 -4.81 -13.73 -0.52
C THR A 194 -5.32 -15.12 -0.92
N GLN A 195 -4.80 -15.70 -2.01
CA GLN A 195 -5.18 -17.03 -2.50
C GLN A 195 -6.69 -17.17 -2.79
N LYS A 196 -7.29 -16.12 -3.34
CA LYS A 196 -8.71 -16.00 -3.67
C LYS A 196 -9.62 -15.89 -2.45
N ASP A 197 -9.07 -15.36 -1.35
CA ASP A 197 -9.90 -14.91 -0.26
C ASP A 197 -10.33 -13.45 -0.42
N SER A 198 -11.53 -13.17 0.05
CA SER A 198 -12.15 -11.83 -0.02
C SER A 198 -11.84 -10.97 1.21
N TYR A 199 -11.03 -11.50 2.13
CA TYR A 199 -10.49 -10.78 3.28
C TYR A 199 -8.97 -10.67 3.21
N GLY A 200 -8.48 -9.63 3.86
CA GLY A 200 -7.08 -9.34 4.07
C GLY A 200 -6.40 -8.58 2.94
N ILE A 201 -5.28 -7.96 3.30
CA ILE A 201 -4.36 -7.26 2.42
C ILE A 201 -2.93 -7.66 2.77
N VAL A 202 -2.01 -7.51 1.83
CA VAL A 202 -0.61 -7.85 2.07
C VAL A 202 0.01 -6.89 3.10
N GLN A 203 0.76 -7.46 4.04
CA GLN A 203 1.54 -6.71 5.02
C GLN A 203 3.02 -6.86 4.69
N GLY A 204 3.61 -5.88 4.00
CA GLY A 204 4.96 -5.95 3.47
C GLY A 204 5.57 -4.58 3.34
#